data_AF-A0A6M0RE63-F1
#
_entry.id   AF-A0A6M0RE63-F1
#
_cell.length_a   1.000
_cell.length_b   1.000
_cell.length_c   1.000
_cell.angle_alpha   90.00
_cell.angle_beta   90.00
_cell.angle_gamma   90.00
#
_symmetry.space_group_name_H-M   'P 1'
#
loop_
_entity.id
_entity.type
_entity.pdbx_description
1 polymer ?
#
loop_
_entity_poly.entity_id
_entity_poly.type
_entity_poly.pdbx_seq_one_letter_code
_entity_poly.pdbx_strand_id
1 'polypeptide(L)' 'MEAWRDKLDKFLNGDYKLFEEDYKITYPCVLRRGRKRIKAKIDFEHGVIYNLKGEEIRRVKER' A
#
# COMPACT_ATOMS: atom_id res chain seq x y z
N MET A 1 -3.74 -13.34 -29.87
CA MET A 1 -2.39 -13.90 -29.70
C MET A 1 -1.86 -13.35 -28.39
N GLU A 2 -1.95 -14.18 -27.36
CA GLU A 2 -1.26 -14.13 -26.06
C GLU A 2 -0.86 -12.78 -25.48
N ALA A 3 -1.81 -12.05 -24.88
CA ALA A 3 -1.55 -10.86 -24.05
C ALA A 3 -0.55 -11.09 -22.90
N TRP A 4 -0.19 -12.35 -22.63
CA TRP A 4 0.87 -12.71 -21.70
C TRP A 4 2.28 -12.46 -22.27
N ARG A 5 2.48 -12.54 -23.59
CA ARG A 5 3.76 -12.25 -24.24
C ARG A 5 4.10 -10.77 -24.13
N ASP A 6 3.16 -9.88 -24.39
CA ASP A 6 3.39 -8.43 -24.25
C ASP A 6 3.73 -8.03 -22.80
N LYS A 7 3.15 -8.71 -21.82
CA LYS A 7 3.48 -8.50 -20.40
C LYS A 7 4.88 -9.03 -20.07
N LEU A 8 5.27 -10.17 -20.63
CA LEU A 8 6.60 -10.76 -20.46
C LEU A 8 7.67 -9.88 -21.11
N ASP A 9 7.41 -9.34 -22.30
CA ASP A 9 8.36 -8.52 -23.03
C ASP A 9 8.60 -7.19 -22.31
N LYS A 10 7.54 -6.56 -21.79
CA LYS A 10 7.67 -5.37 -20.94
C LYS A 10 8.37 -5.66 -19.60
N PHE A 11 8.23 -6.87 -19.05
CA PHE A 11 8.99 -7.29 -17.88
C PHE A 11 10.49 -7.45 -18.18
N LEU A 12 10.83 -8.10 -19.28
CA LEU A 12 12.23 -8.32 -19.69
C LEU A 12 12.93 -7.03 -20.14
N ASN A 13 12.19 -6.09 -20.72
CA ASN A 13 12.70 -4.77 -21.09
C ASN A 13 12.85 -3.81 -19.90
N GLY A 14 12.45 -4.22 -18.69
CA GLY A 14 12.55 -3.42 -17.47
C GLY A 14 11.47 -2.34 -17.33
N ASP A 15 10.49 -2.28 -18.24
CA ASP A 15 9.32 -1.39 -18.15
C ASP A 15 8.38 -1.80 -17.01
N TYR A 16 8.36 -3.09 -16.65
CA TYR A 16 7.76 -3.60 -15.41
C TYR A 16 8.86 -4.02 -14.43
N LYS A 17 9.02 -3.30 -13.32
CA LYS A 17 9.69 -3.85 -12.14
C LYS A 17 8.72 -4.76 -11.40
N LEU A 18 8.99 -6.06 -11.43
CA LEU A 18 8.14 -7.08 -10.79
C LEU A 18 8.05 -6.96 -9.25
N PHE A 19 8.84 -6.07 -8.62
CA PHE A 19 9.00 -6.05 -7.16
C PHE A 19 9.23 -4.66 -6.56
N GLU A 20 8.90 -3.58 -7.26
CA GLU A 20 8.85 -2.22 -6.67
C GLU A 20 7.44 -1.81 -6.25
N GLU A 21 6.49 -2.75 -6.15
CA GLU A 21 5.42 -2.55 -5.19
C GLU A 21 6.08 -2.62 -3.83
N ASP A 22 6.34 -1.45 -3.23
CA ASP A 22 6.61 -1.31 -1.80
C ASP A 22 5.49 -2.03 -1.06
N TYR A 23 5.69 -3.33 -0.80
CA TYR A 23 4.73 -4.18 -0.10
C TYR A 23 4.72 -3.70 1.35
N LYS A 24 3.89 -2.68 1.60
CA LYS A 24 3.69 -2.15 2.93
C LYS A 24 2.96 -3.22 3.73
N ILE A 25 3.67 -3.84 4.67
CA ILE A 25 3.08 -4.78 5.62
C ILE A 25 2.12 -3.96 6.48
N THR A 26 0.82 -4.10 6.19
CA THR A 26 -0.22 -3.33 6.87
C THR A 26 -1.11 -4.24 7.71
N TYR A 27 -1.35 -3.83 8.95
CA TYR A 27 -2.16 -4.58 9.91
C TYR A 27 -3.54 -3.92 10.11
N PRO A 28 -4.64 -4.69 10.18
CA PRO A 28 -5.95 -4.11 10.43
C PRO A 28 -6.01 -3.46 11.82
N CYS A 29 -6.51 -2.23 11.89
CA CYS A 29 -6.64 -1.49 13.14
C CYS A 29 -7.94 -0.67 13.17
N VAL A 30 -8.30 -0.17 14.35
CA VAL A 30 -9.42 0.76 14.52
C VAL A 30 -8.88 2.07 15.05
N LEU A 31 -8.93 3.12 14.23
CA LEU A 31 -8.56 4.47 14.63
C LEU A 31 -9.72 5.12 15.37
N ARG A 32 -9.49 5.56 16.60
CA ARG A 32 -10.44 6.40 17.35
C ARG A 32 -10.13 7.87 17.05
N ARG A 33 -11.09 8.58 16.45
CA ARG A 33 -11.01 10.02 16.20
C ARG A 33 -12.24 10.69 16.81
N GLY A 34 -12.07 11.30 17.97
CA GLY A 34 -13.18 11.80 18.79
C GLY A 34 -14.12 10.66 19.21
N ARG A 35 -15.42 10.83 18.99
CA ARG A 35 -16.45 9.81 19.26
C ARG A 35 -16.60 8.75 18.17
N LYS A 36 -15.87 8.85 17.05
CA LYS A 36 -15.99 7.94 15.90
C LYS A 36 -14.88 6.88 15.91
N ARG A 37 -15.25 5.66 15.49
CA ARG A 37 -14.34 4.53 15.25
C ARG A 37 -14.24 4.30 13.75
N ILE A 38 -13.02 4.32 13.21
CA ILE A 38 -12.75 4.19 11.78
C ILE A 38 -11.92 2.92 11.57
N LYS A 39 -12.38 1.99 10.73
CA LYS A 39 -11.59 0.84 10.31
C LYS A 39 -10.46 1.32 9.40
N ALA A 40 -9.24 0.91 9.71
CA ALA A 40 -8.03 1.38 9.06
C ALA A 40 -7.01 0.24 8.97
N LYS A 41 -5.90 0.50 8.29
CA LYS A 41 -4.73 -0.37 8.30
C LYS A 41 -3.51 0.45 8.72
N ILE A 42 -2.68 -0.08 9.61
CA ILE A 42 -1.47 0.59 10.09
C ILE A 42 -0.23 -0.09 9.53
N ASP A 43 0.69 0.74 9.07
CA ASP A 43 2.04 0.40 8.69
C ASP A 43 2.96 0.89 9.80
N PHE A 44 3.47 -0.05 10.58
CA PHE A 44 4.33 0.25 11.72
C PHE A 44 5.75 0.63 11.31
N GLU A 45 6.24 0.13 10.17
CA GLU A 45 7.59 0.41 9.68
C GLU A 45 7.71 1.87 9.25
N HIS A 46 6.76 2.33 8.44
CA HIS A 46 6.72 3.71 7.95
C HIS A 46 5.96 4.66 8.87
N GLY A 47 5.26 4.14 9.89
CA GLY A 47 4.46 4.91 10.82
C GLY A 47 3.27 5.62 10.17
N VAL A 48 2.61 4.96 9.21
CA VAL A 48 1.49 5.51 8.43
C VAL A 48 0.22 4.71 8.70
N ILE A 49 -0.92 5.39 8.77
CA ILE A 49 -2.24 4.79 8.91
C ILE A 49 -3.03 5.08 7.64
N TYR A 50 -3.49 4.02 6.98
CA TYR A 50 -4.27 4.03 5.76
C TYR A 50 -5.75 3.71 6.05
N ASN A 51 -6.65 4.19 5.19
CA ASN A 51 -8.05 3.75 5.20
C ASN A 51 -8.21 2.40 4.47
N LEU A 52 -9.44 1.88 4.45
CA LEU A 52 -9.75 0.64 3.73
C LEU A 52 -9.57 0.74 2.20
N LYS A 53 -9.50 1.94 1.65
CA LYS A 53 -9.22 2.22 0.23
C LYS A 53 -7.72 2.38 -0.07
N GLY A 54 -6.85 2.33 0.95
CA GLY A 54 -5.41 2.52 0.80
C GLY A 54 -4.95 3.99 0.84
N GLU A 55 -5.83 4.95 1.11
CA GLU A 55 -5.46 6.37 1.22
C GLU A 55 -4.87 6.68 2.61
N GLU A 56 -3.85 7.53 2.66
CA GLU A 56 -3.22 7.96 3.91
C GLU A 56 -4.18 8.82 4.76
N ILE A 57 -4.52 8.34 5.97
CA ILE A 57 -5.33 9.10 6.94
C ILE A 57 -4.44 9.92 7.87
N ARG A 58 -3.32 9.33 8.29
CA ARG A 58 -2.44 9.91 9.30
C ARG A 58 -1.04 9.34 9.18
N ARG A 59 -0.04 10.21 9.35
CA ARG A 59 1.35 9.86 9.58
C ARG A 59 1.71 10.14 11.03
N VAL A 60 2.45 9.23 11.66
CA VAL A 60 2.84 9.28 13.08
C VAL A 60 4.34 9.51 13.24
N LYS A 61 5.16 8.99 12.32
CA LYS A 61 6.58 9.35 12.22
C LYS A 61 6.77 10.35 11.07
N GLU A 62 7.12 11.58 11.43
CA GLU A 62 7.80 12.49 10.51
C GLU A 62 9.30 12.18 10.59
N ARG A 63 9.99 12.28 9.45
CA ARG A 63 11.44 12.09 9.38
C ARG A 63 12.15 13.34 9.87
#